data_AF-A0A2K3P393-F1
#
_entry.id   AF-A0A2K3P393-F1
#
_cell.length_a   1.000
_cell.length_b   1.000
_cell.length_c   1.000
_cell.angle_alpha   90.00
_cell.angle_beta   90.00
_cell.angle_gamma   90.00
#
_symmetry.space_group_name_H-M   'P 1'
#
loop_
_entity.id
_entity.type
_entity.pdbx_description
1 polymer ?
#
loop_
_entity_poly.entity_id
_entity_poly.type
_entity_poly.pdbx_seq_one_letter_code
_entity_poly.pdbx_strand_id
1 'polypeptide(L)'
;MNCWQISSSQGVHLLGKRRWPQTRDNLFRRRVIQDEGEQNCVMCGSEAETAVHLFVYCDFAVQMRKGMIMIWNAVIWTLWLHRNKIVFENGIGDVEGLVAEVKISSSKWWIERTQATPCLFYEWNQEPLICIGSM
;
A
#
# COMPACT_ATOMS: atom_id res chain seq x y z
N MET A 1 -24.43 -42.86 5.43
CA MET A 1 -23.74 -42.92 4.12
C MET A 1 -24.06 -41.61 3.40
N ASN A 2 -23.57 -40.48 3.89
CA ASN A 2 -22.23 -39.90 3.67
C ASN A 2 -22.15 -39.46 2.18
N CYS A 3 -22.07 -38.18 1.84
CA CYS A 3 -20.91 -37.37 2.18
C CYS A 3 -21.27 -35.88 2.24
N TRP A 4 -21.15 -35.32 3.43
CA TRP A 4 -20.71 -33.94 3.61
C TRP A 4 -19.30 -33.81 3.02
N GLN A 5 -19.20 -33.48 1.73
CA GLN A 5 -17.98 -32.94 1.14
C GLN A 5 -18.37 -31.80 0.20
N ILE A 6 -18.63 -30.67 0.84
CA ILE A 6 -18.47 -29.36 0.23
C ILE A 6 -16.98 -29.28 -0.13
N SER A 7 -16.64 -29.60 -1.38
CA SER A 7 -15.43 -29.05 -1.98
C SER A 7 -15.71 -27.57 -2.16
N SER A 8 -14.94 -26.75 -1.45
CA SER A 8 -14.98 -25.29 -1.36
C SER A 8 -14.70 -24.54 -2.68
N SER A 9 -15.00 -25.15 -3.83
CA SER A 9 -14.56 -24.68 -5.16
C SER A 9 -15.70 -24.19 -6.08
N GLN A 10 -16.97 -24.41 -5.76
CA GLN A 10 -18.09 -24.12 -6.67
C GLN A 10 -18.76 -22.74 -6.47
N GLY A 11 -18.23 -21.88 -5.59
CA GLY A 11 -18.74 -20.51 -5.40
C GLY A 11 -18.46 -19.54 -6.56
N VAL A 12 -17.69 -19.95 -7.57
CA VAL A 12 -17.19 -19.06 -8.65
C VAL A 12 -18.08 -19.08 -9.90
N HIS A 13 -19.09 -19.95 -9.96
CA HIS A 13 -19.82 -20.24 -11.20
C HIS A 13 -21.00 -19.29 -11.52
N LEU A 14 -21.30 -18.28 -10.68
CA LEU A 14 -22.43 -17.34 -10.89
C LEU A 14 -22.03 -15.91 -11.27
N LEU A 15 -20.80 -15.65 -11.67
CA LEU A 15 -20.39 -14.33 -12.21
C LEU A 15 -20.23 -14.36 -13.73
N GLY A 16 -21.26 -14.85 -14.42
CA GLY A 16 -21.42 -14.64 -15.85
C GLY A 16 -21.56 -13.15 -16.16
N LYS A 17 -20.65 -12.63 -17.01
CA LYS A 17 -20.62 -11.26 -17.58
C LYS A 17 -20.18 -10.10 -16.67
N ARG A 18 -19.06 -10.24 -15.95
CA ARG A 18 -18.33 -9.05 -15.45
C ARG A 18 -16.95 -8.98 -16.08
N ARG A 19 -16.57 -7.79 -16.56
CA ARG A 19 -15.26 -7.49 -17.14
C ARG A 19 -14.19 -7.91 -16.13
N TRP A 20 -13.54 -9.05 -16.38
CA TRP A 20 -12.45 -9.55 -15.58
C TRP A 20 -11.38 -8.45 -15.44
N PRO A 21 -10.87 -8.17 -14.23
CA PRO A 21 -9.70 -7.33 -14.07
C PRO A 21 -8.58 -7.84 -14.98
N GLN A 22 -7.92 -6.94 -15.71
CA GLN A 22 -6.82 -7.28 -16.61
C GLN A 22 -5.57 -7.61 -15.78
N THR A 23 -5.59 -8.75 -15.10
CA THR A 23 -4.44 -9.28 -14.36
C THR A 23 -3.59 -10.14 -15.29
N ARG A 24 -2.28 -10.25 -15.04
CA ARG A 24 -1.40 -11.09 -15.88
C ARG A 24 -1.84 -12.55 -15.92
N ASP A 25 -2.35 -13.11 -14.82
CA ASP A 25 -2.97 -14.45 -14.82
C ASP A 25 -4.15 -14.57 -15.81
N ASN A 26 -5.03 -13.56 -15.90
CA ASN A 26 -6.13 -13.56 -16.86
C ASN A 26 -5.65 -13.37 -18.31
N LEU A 27 -4.58 -12.59 -18.54
CA LEU A 27 -3.97 -12.43 -19.86
C LEU A 27 -3.33 -13.74 -20.33
N PHE A 28 -2.67 -14.48 -19.42
CA PHE A 28 -2.08 -15.77 -19.72
C PHE A 28 -3.15 -16.81 -20.07
N ARG A 29 -4.24 -16.89 -19.29
CA ARG A 29 -5.38 -17.78 -19.61
C ARG A 29 -6.01 -17.49 -20.97
N ARG A 30 -5.94 -16.24 -21.44
CA ARG A 30 -6.42 -15.80 -22.77
C ARG A 30 -5.37 -15.90 -23.86
N ARG A 31 -4.15 -16.37 -23.54
CA ARG A 31 -3.03 -16.49 -24.48
C ARG A 31 -2.61 -15.15 -25.11
N VAL A 32 -2.81 -14.05 -24.38
CA VAL A 32 -2.33 -12.71 -24.79
C VAL A 32 -0.86 -12.55 -24.45
N ILE A 33 -0.46 -12.99 -23.25
CA ILE A 33 0.94 -13.19 -22.86
C ILE A 33 1.28 -14.68 -22.99
N GLN A 34 2.50 -15.00 -23.41
CA GLN A 34 2.88 -16.36 -23.79
C GLN A 34 4.06 -16.91 -22.98
N ASP A 35 4.89 -16.04 -22.40
CA ASP A 35 6.02 -16.45 -21.57
C ASP A 35 5.57 -16.70 -20.12
N GLU A 36 5.96 -17.84 -19.55
CA GLU A 36 5.58 -18.24 -18.18
C GLU A 36 6.06 -17.24 -17.12
N GLY A 37 7.18 -16.56 -17.36
CA GLY A 37 7.70 -15.51 -16.47
C GLY A 37 6.91 -14.20 -16.49
N GLU A 38 6.08 -13.95 -17.51
CA GLU A 38 5.27 -12.73 -17.62
C GLU A 38 4.03 -12.75 -16.71
N GLN A 39 3.75 -13.87 -16.05
CA GLN A 39 2.62 -13.98 -15.12
C GLN A 39 2.88 -13.33 -13.77
N ASN A 40 4.13 -13.05 -13.42
CA ASN A 40 4.49 -12.55 -12.11
C ASN A 40 3.85 -11.17 -11.85
N CYS A 41 3.49 -10.94 -10.60
CA CYS A 41 2.94 -9.69 -10.08
C CYS A 41 3.84 -8.52 -10.45
N VAL A 42 3.27 -7.49 -11.06
CA VAL A 42 4.00 -6.27 -11.44
C VAL A 42 4.63 -5.57 -10.23
N MET A 43 4.13 -5.81 -9.02
CA MET A 43 4.60 -5.15 -7.82
C MET A 43 5.66 -5.95 -7.06
N CYS A 44 5.39 -7.21 -6.69
CA CYS A 44 6.38 -8.00 -5.93
C CYS A 44 7.31 -8.85 -6.81
N GLY A 45 6.96 -9.10 -8.07
CA GLY A 45 7.76 -9.90 -9.01
C GLY A 45 7.91 -11.39 -8.68
N SER A 46 7.39 -11.87 -7.55
CA SER A 46 7.66 -13.21 -7.01
C SER A 46 6.52 -14.22 -7.18
N GLU A 47 5.26 -13.77 -7.19
CA GLU A 47 4.08 -14.64 -7.31
C GLU A 47 3.23 -14.26 -8.53
N ALA A 48 2.36 -15.15 -9.00
CA ALA A 48 1.47 -14.85 -10.12
C ALA A 48 0.50 -13.70 -9.79
N GLU A 49 0.33 -12.77 -10.74
CA GLU A 49 -0.58 -11.64 -10.60
C GLU A 49 -2.03 -12.09 -10.75
N THR A 50 -2.62 -12.60 -9.68
CA THR A 50 -4.07 -12.79 -9.57
C THR A 50 -4.71 -11.56 -8.95
N ALA A 51 -6.02 -11.36 -9.14
CA ALA A 51 -6.73 -10.25 -8.49
C ALA A 51 -6.64 -10.34 -6.96
N VAL A 52 -6.68 -11.57 -6.42
CA VAL A 52 -6.58 -11.81 -4.98
C VAL A 52 -5.18 -11.49 -4.47
N HIS A 53 -4.12 -11.95 -5.15
CA HIS A 53 -2.76 -11.58 -4.82
C HIS A 53 -2.57 -10.04 -4.91
N LEU A 54 -2.87 -9.43 -6.06
CA LEU A 54 -2.66 -8.01 -6.30
C LEU A 54 -3.37 -7.10 -5.28
N PHE A 55 -4.62 -7.40 -4.92
CA PHE A 55 -5.41 -6.52 -4.04
C PHE A 55 -5.36 -6.92 -2.57
N VAL A 56 -5.15 -8.19 -2.23
CA VAL A 56 -5.30 -8.68 -0.85
C VAL A 56 -3.97 -9.11 -0.25
N TYR A 57 -3.23 -10.00 -0.93
CA TYR A 57 -2.12 -10.73 -0.31
C TYR A 57 -0.72 -10.31 -0.74
N CYS A 58 -0.56 -9.49 -1.77
CA CYS A 58 0.75 -9.02 -2.21
C CYS A 58 1.40 -8.21 -1.08
N ASP A 59 2.47 -8.76 -0.49
CA ASP A 59 3.16 -8.14 0.64
C ASP A 59 3.64 -6.74 0.30
N PHE A 60 4.19 -6.53 -0.90
CA PHE A 60 4.56 -5.20 -1.37
C PHE A 60 3.36 -4.23 -1.37
N ALA A 61 2.21 -4.66 -1.89
CA ALA A 61 0.99 -3.84 -1.92
C ALA A 61 0.48 -3.52 -0.52
N VAL A 62 0.50 -4.50 0.38
CA VAL A 62 0.08 -4.36 1.77
C VAL A 62 0.97 -3.38 2.51
N GLN A 63 2.29 -3.50 2.33
CA GLN A 63 3.28 -2.60 2.95
C GLN A 63 3.11 -1.17 2.45
N MET A 64 3.00 -0.98 1.14
CA MET A 64 2.78 0.34 0.54
C MET A 64 1.50 1.00 1.08
N ARG A 65 0.38 0.26 1.17
CA ARG A 65 -0.86 0.79 1.76
C ARG A 65 -0.69 1.19 3.22
N LYS A 66 -0.04 0.35 4.03
CA LYS A 66 0.21 0.67 5.44
C LYS A 66 1.06 1.94 5.58
N GLY A 67 2.13 2.08 4.79
CA GLY A 67 2.97 3.27 4.78
C GLY A 67 2.22 4.54 4.36
N MET A 68 1.38 4.46 3.32
CA MET A 68 0.55 5.60 2.89
C MET A 68 -0.49 6.01 3.92
N ILE A 69 -1.13 5.04 4.59
CA ILE A 69 -2.07 5.31 5.69
C ILE A 69 -1.34 5.98 6.86
N MET A 70 -0.12 5.56 7.17
CA MET A 70 0.69 6.19 8.22
C MET A 70 1.04 7.64 7.88
N ILE A 71 1.49 7.93 6.65
CA ILE A 71 1.76 9.30 6.18
C ILE A 71 0.49 10.14 6.27
N TRP A 72 -0.65 9.62 5.79
CA TRP A 72 -1.93 10.31 5.86
C TRP A 72 -2.31 10.66 7.31
N ASN A 73 -2.19 9.72 8.24
CA ASN A 73 -2.47 9.98 9.65
C ASN A 73 -1.51 11.01 10.25
N ALA A 74 -0.23 11.00 9.87
CA ALA A 74 0.74 12.00 10.30
C ALA A 74 0.38 13.41 9.80
N VAL A 75 -0.10 13.53 8.55
CA VAL A 75 -0.59 14.80 7.98
C VAL A 75 -1.79 15.32 8.78
N ILE A 76 -2.78 14.47 9.04
CA ILE A 76 -3.99 14.88 9.78
C ILE A 76 -3.64 15.27 11.22
N TRP A 77 -2.78 14.50 11.88
CA TRP A 77 -2.30 14.78 13.23
C TRP A 77 -1.56 16.12 13.32
N THR A 78 -0.62 16.38 12.42
CA THR A 78 0.15 17.63 12.38
C THR A 78 -0.72 18.83 12.05
N LEU A 79 -1.65 18.70 11.09
CA LEU A 79 -2.64 19.74 10.78
C LEU A 79 -3.49 20.09 12.01
N TRP A 80 -3.95 19.07 12.74
CA TRP A 80 -4.72 19.27 13.95
C TRP A 80 -3.92 19.99 15.04
N LEU A 81 -2.66 19.58 15.25
CA LEU A 81 -1.77 20.20 16.23
C LEU A 81 -1.45 21.66 15.86
N HIS A 82 -1.11 21.91 14.60
CA HIS A 82 -0.80 23.25 14.08
C HIS A 82 -2.00 24.19 14.22
N ARG A 83 -3.21 23.71 13.87
CA ARG A 83 -4.45 24.47 14.09
C ARG A 83 -4.65 24.82 15.56
N ASN A 84 -4.46 23.87 16.47
CA ASN A 84 -4.63 24.11 17.90
C ASN A 84 -3.64 25.15 18.41
N LYS A 85 -2.39 25.10 17.93
CA LYS A 85 -1.36 26.09 18.25
C LYS A 85 -1.77 27.51 17.84
N ILE A 86 -2.30 27.68 16.62
CA ILE A 86 -2.80 28.98 16.14
C ILE A 86 -3.90 29.52 17.06
N VAL A 87 -4.87 28.67 17.41
CA VAL A 87 -6.05 29.08 18.20
C VAL A 87 -5.70 29.39 19.65
N PHE A 88 -4.86 28.57 20.29
CA PHE A 88 -4.61 28.66 21.73
C PHE A 88 -3.34 29.42 22.10
N GLU A 89 -2.36 29.50 21.21
CA GLU A 89 -1.08 30.18 21.45
C GLU A 89 -0.91 31.46 20.60
N ASN A 90 -1.97 31.90 19.92
CA ASN A 90 -1.97 33.05 19.01
C ASN A 90 -0.89 32.94 17.92
N GLY A 91 -0.63 31.71 17.47
CA GLY A 91 0.34 31.41 16.42
C GLY A 91 -0.08 31.97 15.06
N ILE A 92 0.89 32.17 14.17
CA ILE A 92 0.65 32.56 12.77
C ILE A 92 0.64 31.30 11.92
N GLY A 93 -0.26 31.23 10.95
CA GLY A 93 -0.27 30.14 9.97
C GLY A 93 0.94 30.24 9.05
N ASP A 94 1.82 29.23 9.13
CA ASP A 94 2.98 29.08 8.26
C ASP A 94 2.91 27.73 7.55
N VAL A 95 2.65 27.77 6.25
CA VAL A 95 2.51 26.57 5.41
C VAL A 95 3.86 25.88 5.22
N GLU A 96 4.96 26.64 5.14
CA GLU A 96 6.29 26.07 4.94
C GLU A 96 6.73 25.28 6.19
N GLY A 97 6.58 25.89 7.37
CA GLY A 97 6.80 25.25 8.66
C GLY A 97 5.90 24.03 8.86
N LEU A 98 4.61 24.11 8.50
CA LEU A 98 3.69 22.98 8.57
C LEU A 98 4.15 21.80 7.69
N VAL A 99 4.58 22.05 6.45
CA VAL A 99 5.09 20.99 5.57
C VAL A 99 6.37 20.36 6.14
N ALA A 100 7.24 21.17 6.76
CA ALA A 100 8.42 20.65 7.45
C ALA A 100 8.04 19.76 8.65
N GLU A 101 7.06 20.16 9.46
CA GLU A 101 6.55 19.39 10.59
C GLU A 101 5.89 18.07 10.16
N VAL A 102 5.15 18.06 9.05
CA VAL A 102 4.58 16.86 8.42
C VAL A 102 5.70 15.87 8.04
N LYS A 103 6.74 16.36 7.36
CA LYS A 103 7.89 15.54 6.96
C LYS A 103 8.59 14.91 8.16
N ILE A 104 8.85 15.71 9.20
CA ILE A 104 9.47 15.24 10.45
C ILE A 104 8.57 14.20 11.15
N SER A 105 7.27 14.49 11.27
CA SER A 105 6.34 13.61 11.98
C SER A 105 6.17 12.28 11.27
N SER A 106 5.99 12.29 9.95
CA SER A 106 5.87 11.07 9.15
C SER A 106 7.14 10.21 9.20
N SER A 107 8.33 10.83 9.13
CA SER A 107 9.61 10.13 9.25
C SER A 107 9.84 9.54 10.64
N LYS A 108 9.52 10.28 11.71
CA LYS A 108 9.59 9.74 13.09
C LYS A 108 8.66 8.56 13.27
N TRP A 109 7.42 8.70 12.77
CA TRP A 109 6.42 7.65 12.87
C TRP A 109 6.83 6.38 12.13
N TRP A 110 7.53 6.53 11.00
CA TRP A 110 8.15 5.43 10.28
C TRP A 110 9.19 4.72 11.15
N ILE A 111 10.22 5.43 11.61
CA ILE A 111 11.34 4.85 12.37
C ILE A 111 10.85 4.15 13.65
N GLU A 112 9.90 4.76 14.36
CA GLU A 112 9.41 4.21 15.63
C GLU A 112 8.52 2.97 15.48
N ARG A 113 7.76 2.87 14.38
CA ARG A 113 6.78 1.79 14.19
C ARG A 113 7.30 0.64 13.35
N THR A 114 8.49 0.78 12.77
CA THR A 114 9.03 -0.17 11.80
C THR A 114 10.40 -0.66 12.21
N GLN A 115 10.63 -1.97 12.14
CA GLN A 115 11.96 -2.57 12.28
C GLN A 115 12.73 -2.53 10.95
N ALA A 116 12.39 -1.57 10.09
CA ALA A 116 12.89 -1.49 8.73
C ALA A 116 14.38 -1.12 8.72
N THR A 117 15.05 -1.42 7.61
CA THR A 117 16.39 -0.90 7.31
C THR A 117 16.41 0.63 7.48
N PRO A 118 17.49 1.21 8.04
CA PRO A 118 17.51 2.64 8.31
C PRO A 118 17.45 3.45 7.00
N CYS A 119 16.30 4.04 6.69
CA CYS A 119 16.17 5.11 5.70
C CYS A 119 16.49 6.44 6.39
N LEU A 120 17.45 7.20 5.83
CA LEU A 120 17.81 8.50 6.36
C LEU A 120 16.68 9.50 6.11
N PHE A 121 16.55 10.52 6.97
CA PHE A 121 15.53 11.57 6.81
C PHE A 121 15.59 12.26 5.44
N TYR A 122 16.80 12.42 4.88
CA TYR A 122 16.99 12.95 3.54
C TYR A 122 16.31 12.08 2.47
N GLU A 123 16.53 10.77 2.52
CA GLU A 123 15.96 9.80 1.57
C GLU A 123 14.43 9.77 1.70
N TRP A 124 13.92 9.78 2.93
CA TRP A 124 12.48 9.88 3.20
C TRP A 124 11.85 11.14 2.59
N ASN A 125 12.57 12.27 2.61
CA ASN A 125 12.07 13.53 2.07
C ASN A 125 12.08 13.58 0.54
N GLN A 126 12.99 12.86 -0.11
CA GLN A 126 13.06 12.81 -1.57
C GLN A 126 12.13 11.72 -2.12
N GLU A 127 12.21 10.50 -1.57
CA GLU A 127 11.59 9.30 -2.12
C GLU A 127 11.00 8.39 -1.01
N PRO A 128 9.96 8.85 -0.29
CA PRO A 128 9.38 8.10 0.84
C PRO A 128 8.82 6.75 0.42
N LEU A 129 8.34 6.62 -0.82
CA LEU A 129 7.78 5.37 -1.34
C LEU A 129 8.85 4.28 -1.51
N ILE A 130 10.10 4.66 -1.81
CA ILE A 130 11.21 3.69 -1.88
C ILE A 130 11.52 3.17 -0.47
N CYS A 131 11.60 4.07 0.51
CA CYS A 131 11.81 3.68 1.91
C CYS A 131 10.68 2.79 2.44
N ILE A 132 9.43 3.02 2.01
CA ILE A 132 8.29 2.17 2.38
C ILE A 132 8.37 0.79 1.71
N GLY A 133 8.83 0.74 0.46
CA GLY A 133 8.93 -0.49 -0.33
C GLY A 133 10.16 -1.34 -0.02
N SER A 134 11.16 -0.81 0.69
CA SER A 134 12.41 -1.50 1.06
C SER A 134 12.35 -2.25 2.39
N MET A 135 11.15 -2.41 2.95
CA MET A 135 10.87 -3.20 4.16
C MET A 135 10.98 -4.71 3.93
#